data_AF-A0A3B9YNK2-F1
#
_entry.id   AF-A0A3B9YNK2-F1
#
_cell.length_a   1.000
_cell.length_b   1.000
_cell.length_c   1.000
_cell.angle_alpha   90.00
_cell.angle_beta   90.00
_cell.angle_gamma   90.00
#
_symmetry.space_group_name_H-M   'P 1'
#
loop_
_entity.id
_entity.type
_entity.pdbx_description
1 polymer ?
#
loop_
_entity_poly.entity_id
_entity_poly.type
_entity_poly.pdbx_seq_one_letter_code
_entity_poly.pdbx_strand_id
1 'polypeptide(L)'
;MTLALALLLSTSLQAQESSFTVRKVGQLFDKAKNAPILGQDGAYSIPLESGALWTFGDTLVGETLPEGKDKLWGMPSSAYGLLKATSAASLEGKLEYFRDDKGWPRPLIAHEPGELESVRRLWPQHGVRVGAKVYVYYTLIQAYGTGMWHFASVGQGLAVSEGPAGPYRRLRRGESTVFWSDVEPAYGGAVLEDGGWLYLYGRGFTGPGAYAQFLARVRPDAIEDLGAYRYFAGGEAWKALPSEAALLFQDGVTELSVSWNDHLKKYLMIYSALQTVLMRTAPKPWGPWSAPSTVLECEDLAKDEFCYAAKEHPELAEEGGRRVVFTLVKSKSYVPEFHELRFDKGERK
;
A
#
# COMPACT_ATOMS: atom_id res chain seq x y z
N MET A 1 -36.69 49.94 15.70
CA MET A 1 -35.38 49.80 15.02
C MET A 1 -34.39 49.30 16.06
N THR A 2 -34.25 47.98 16.20
CA THR A 2 -33.27 47.35 17.11
C THR A 2 -33.03 45.94 16.58
N LEU A 3 -31.88 45.73 15.95
CA LEU A 3 -31.45 44.44 15.42
C LEU A 3 -30.60 43.77 16.51
N ALA A 4 -31.02 42.60 16.99
CA ALA A 4 -30.21 41.76 17.88
C ALA A 4 -29.40 40.78 17.01
N LEU A 5 -28.08 40.89 17.07
CA LEU A 5 -27.13 40.04 16.37
C LEU A 5 -26.83 38.83 17.27
N ALA A 6 -27.25 37.63 16.88
CA ALA A 6 -26.87 36.39 17.56
C ALA A 6 -25.51 35.92 17.04
N LEU A 7 -24.47 36.01 17.88
CA LEU A 7 -23.18 35.35 17.63
C LEU A 7 -23.33 33.85 17.88
N LEU A 8 -23.23 33.05 16.82
CA LEU A 8 -22.99 31.61 16.93
C LEU A 8 -21.49 31.39 17.22
N LEU A 9 -21.18 31.04 18.46
CA LEU A 9 -19.86 30.53 18.85
C LEU A 9 -19.68 29.13 18.24
N SER A 10 -18.89 29.04 17.17
CA SER A 10 -18.35 27.76 16.69
C SER A 10 -17.26 27.31 17.65
N THR A 11 -17.56 26.33 18.49
CA THR A 11 -16.52 25.59 19.22
C THR A 11 -15.76 24.72 18.22
N SER A 12 -14.60 25.17 17.76
CA SER A 12 -13.65 24.31 17.07
C SER A 12 -13.16 23.26 18.06
N LEU A 13 -13.60 22.00 17.91
CA LEU A 13 -12.89 20.87 18.49
C LEU A 13 -11.53 20.83 17.79
N GLN A 14 -10.53 21.45 18.41
CA GLN A 14 -9.15 21.27 18.03
C GLN A 14 -8.84 19.79 18.29
N ALA A 15 -8.68 19.02 17.21
CA ALA A 15 -8.22 17.65 17.33
C ALA A 15 -6.87 17.70 18.06
N GLN A 16 -6.80 17.08 19.24
CA GLN A 16 -5.55 16.94 19.96
C GLN A 16 -4.63 16.08 19.08
N GLU A 17 -3.68 16.74 18.40
CA GLU A 17 -2.63 16.03 17.67
C GLU A 17 -1.89 15.16 18.69
N SER A 18 -1.88 13.86 18.44
CA SER A 18 -1.10 12.95 19.26
C SER A 18 0.36 13.26 18.99
N SER A 19 1.14 13.56 20.04
CA SER A 19 2.58 13.69 19.90
C SER A 19 3.21 12.30 19.71
N PHE A 20 4.22 12.24 18.85
CA PHE A 20 4.94 11.01 18.54
C PHE A 20 6.39 11.32 18.17
N THR A 21 7.20 10.28 18.19
CA THR A 21 8.58 10.30 17.68
C THR A 21 8.73 9.31 16.55
N VAL A 22 9.56 9.62 15.55
CA VAL A 22 9.90 8.72 14.45
C VAL A 22 11.40 8.43 14.46
N ARG A 23 11.77 7.17 14.23
CA ARG A 23 13.17 6.77 14.02
C ARG A 23 13.28 5.76 12.90
N LYS A 24 14.39 5.81 12.16
CA LYS A 24 14.77 4.73 11.24
C LYS A 24 15.22 3.51 12.03
N VAL A 25 14.71 2.34 11.66
CA VAL A 25 15.03 1.05 12.28
C VAL A 25 16.11 0.33 11.48
N GLY A 26 15.99 0.31 10.15
CA GLY A 26 16.92 -0.42 9.30
C GLY A 26 16.40 -0.57 7.88
N GLN A 27 17.00 -1.48 7.11
CA GLN A 27 16.57 -1.83 5.77
C GLN A 27 15.75 -3.13 5.80
N LEU A 28 14.77 -3.24 4.91
CA LEU A 28 13.93 -4.45 4.83
C LEU A 28 14.70 -5.69 4.36
N PHE A 29 15.68 -5.50 3.49
CA PHE A 29 16.51 -6.60 3.01
C PHE A 29 17.98 -6.19 2.90
N ASP A 30 18.84 -7.21 2.93
CA ASP A 30 20.28 -7.09 2.77
C ASP A 30 20.65 -7.55 1.35
N LYS A 31 21.18 -6.63 0.53
CA LYS A 31 21.57 -6.92 -0.88
C LYS A 31 22.57 -8.07 -0.97
N ALA A 32 23.58 -8.10 -0.09
CA ALA A 32 24.65 -9.09 -0.14
C ALA A 32 24.13 -10.50 0.15
N LYS A 33 23.14 -10.62 1.06
CA LYS A 33 22.49 -11.91 1.37
C LYS A 33 21.46 -12.34 0.34
N ASN A 34 20.97 -11.42 -0.50
CA ASN A 34 19.83 -11.65 -1.39
C ASN A 34 20.14 -11.50 -2.88
N ALA A 35 21.41 -11.56 -3.27
CA ALA A 35 21.82 -11.58 -4.68
C ALA A 35 20.94 -12.56 -5.52
N PRO A 36 20.54 -12.19 -6.74
CA PRO A 36 20.92 -10.97 -7.47
C PRO A 36 19.99 -9.77 -7.20
N ILE A 37 19.19 -9.73 -6.12
CA ILE A 37 18.29 -8.62 -5.84
C ILE A 37 19.08 -7.41 -5.34
N LEU A 38 19.00 -6.29 -6.06
CA LEU A 38 19.70 -5.04 -5.76
C LEU A 38 18.77 -3.96 -5.20
N GLY A 39 17.48 -4.06 -5.46
CA GLY A 39 16.48 -3.07 -5.06
C GLY A 39 15.07 -3.53 -5.43
N GLN A 40 14.07 -3.04 -4.72
CA GLN A 40 12.67 -3.39 -4.85
C GLN A 40 11.79 -2.19 -4.53
N ASP A 41 10.76 -2.02 -5.34
CA ASP A 41 9.74 -1.01 -5.15
C ASP A 41 8.54 -1.51 -4.30
N GLY A 42 7.74 -0.59 -3.79
CA GLY A 42 6.50 -0.89 -3.10
C GLY A 42 6.72 -1.33 -1.65
N ALA A 43 6.84 -2.65 -1.44
CA ALA A 43 6.85 -3.30 -0.11
C ALA A 43 5.48 -3.30 0.60
N TYR A 44 4.52 -4.05 0.05
CA TYR A 44 3.32 -4.44 0.79
C TYR A 44 3.58 -5.70 1.63
N SER A 45 2.91 -5.81 2.76
CA SER A 45 2.86 -7.04 3.55
C SER A 45 1.42 -7.51 3.73
N ILE A 46 1.22 -8.82 3.69
CA ILE A 46 -0.08 -9.48 3.87
C ILE A 46 0.08 -10.45 5.04
N PRO A 47 -0.56 -10.19 6.20
CA PRO A 47 -0.47 -11.07 7.35
C PRO A 47 -0.91 -12.50 7.03
N LEU A 48 -0.14 -13.47 7.51
CA LEU A 48 -0.41 -14.91 7.43
C LEU A 48 -0.56 -15.48 8.85
N GLU A 49 -0.83 -16.79 8.98
CA GLU A 49 -0.87 -17.45 10.31
C GLU A 49 0.47 -17.35 11.05
N SER A 50 1.57 -17.36 10.30
CA SER A 50 2.91 -17.17 10.83
C SER A 50 3.66 -16.17 9.94
N GLY A 51 3.86 -14.96 10.46
CA GLY A 51 4.53 -13.88 9.74
C GLY A 51 3.66 -13.26 8.65
N ALA A 52 4.29 -12.83 7.55
CA ALA A 52 3.62 -12.19 6.43
C ALA A 52 4.21 -12.58 5.09
N LEU A 53 3.38 -12.53 4.06
CA LEU A 53 3.82 -12.49 2.68
C LEU A 53 4.20 -11.04 2.35
N TRP A 54 5.40 -10.83 1.81
CA TRP A 54 5.86 -9.54 1.33
C TRP A 54 5.87 -9.52 -0.19
N THR A 55 5.31 -8.46 -0.77
CA THR A 55 5.24 -8.28 -2.22
C THR A 55 5.83 -6.95 -2.63
N PHE A 56 6.54 -6.96 -3.75
CA PHE A 56 7.28 -5.83 -4.27
C PHE A 56 6.88 -5.57 -5.72
N GLY A 57 6.93 -4.29 -6.11
CA GLY A 57 6.82 -3.87 -7.51
C GLY A 57 8.15 -4.09 -8.24
N ASP A 58 8.47 -3.16 -9.15
CA ASP A 58 9.69 -3.20 -9.96
C ASP A 58 10.91 -3.55 -9.10
N THR A 59 11.56 -4.66 -9.45
CA THR A 59 12.64 -5.27 -8.67
C THR A 59 13.91 -5.23 -9.48
N LEU A 60 14.89 -4.46 -9.04
CA LEU A 60 16.21 -4.35 -9.66
C LEU A 60 17.01 -5.64 -9.41
N VAL A 61 17.49 -6.26 -10.49
CA VAL A 61 18.32 -7.46 -10.42
C VAL A 61 19.63 -7.26 -11.13
N GLY A 62 20.72 -7.73 -10.53
CA GLY A 62 22.07 -7.53 -11.04
C GLY A 62 23.16 -7.94 -10.05
N GLU A 63 24.30 -7.29 -10.16
CA GLU A 63 25.45 -7.46 -9.28
C GLU A 63 25.92 -6.11 -8.71
N THR A 64 26.35 -6.11 -7.44
CA THR A 64 27.10 -4.98 -6.87
C THR A 64 28.58 -5.18 -7.18
N LEU A 65 29.16 -4.26 -7.95
CA LEU A 65 30.58 -4.23 -8.32
C LEU A 65 31.44 -3.72 -7.14
N PRO A 66 32.78 -3.90 -7.20
CA PRO A 66 33.69 -3.20 -6.31
C PRO A 66 33.40 -1.70 -6.26
N GLU A 67 33.65 -1.07 -5.11
CA GLU A 67 33.29 0.34 -4.81
C GLU A 67 31.80 0.62 -4.62
N GLY A 68 30.94 -0.42 -4.58
CA GLY A 68 29.52 -0.28 -4.25
C GLY A 68 28.64 0.21 -5.40
N LYS A 69 29.12 0.11 -6.65
CA LYS A 69 28.33 0.45 -7.85
C LYS A 69 27.50 -0.75 -8.31
N ASP A 70 26.20 -0.54 -8.50
CA ASP A 70 25.30 -1.57 -8.98
C ASP A 70 25.31 -1.66 -10.52
N LYS A 71 25.42 -2.88 -11.06
CA LYS A 71 25.26 -3.18 -12.48
C LYS A 71 23.99 -4.02 -12.67
N LEU A 72 22.99 -3.41 -13.31
CA LEU A 72 21.69 -4.04 -13.56
C LEU A 72 21.75 -5.02 -14.74
N TRP A 73 21.11 -6.18 -14.57
CA TRP A 73 20.86 -7.17 -15.62
C TRP A 73 19.41 -7.17 -16.08
N GLY A 74 18.49 -6.73 -15.22
CA GLY A 74 17.07 -6.67 -15.53
C GLY A 74 16.27 -5.96 -14.44
N MET A 75 14.97 -5.85 -14.68
CA MET A 75 14.03 -5.29 -13.72
C MET A 75 12.67 -6.00 -13.83
N PRO A 76 12.52 -7.21 -13.26
CA PRO A 76 11.23 -7.87 -13.15
C PRO A 76 10.16 -6.95 -12.57
N SER A 77 8.91 -7.12 -13.00
CA SER A 77 7.77 -6.29 -12.58
C SER A 77 7.44 -6.45 -11.09
N SER A 78 7.83 -7.58 -10.50
CA SER A 78 7.58 -7.88 -9.10
C SER A 78 8.53 -8.93 -8.56
N ALA A 79 8.57 -9.01 -7.24
CA ALA A 79 9.12 -10.13 -6.49
C ALA A 79 8.30 -10.31 -5.22
N TYR A 80 8.45 -11.46 -4.57
CA TYR A 80 7.74 -11.74 -3.33
C TYR A 80 8.49 -12.76 -2.48
N GLY A 81 8.20 -12.77 -1.19
CA GLY A 81 8.86 -13.63 -0.22
C GLY A 81 8.09 -13.74 1.08
N LEU A 82 8.56 -14.63 1.95
CA LEU A 82 8.01 -14.82 3.28
C LEU A 82 8.91 -14.18 4.32
N LEU A 83 8.29 -13.49 5.27
CA LEU A 83 8.97 -13.00 6.46
C LEU A 83 8.27 -13.55 7.68
N LYS A 84 8.96 -14.40 8.44
CA LYS A 84 8.44 -15.01 9.68
C LYS A 84 8.51 -14.07 10.89
N ALA A 85 9.11 -12.88 10.72
CA ALA A 85 9.27 -11.91 11.78
C ALA A 85 7.92 -11.37 12.26
N THR A 86 7.81 -11.17 13.58
CA THR A 86 6.64 -10.58 14.24
C THR A 86 6.98 -9.29 14.98
N SER A 87 8.20 -8.77 14.81
CA SER A 87 8.66 -7.52 15.42
C SER A 87 9.73 -6.85 14.57
N ALA A 88 9.82 -5.53 14.70
CA ALA A 88 10.76 -4.72 13.93
C ALA A 88 12.24 -5.12 14.09
N ALA A 89 12.60 -5.51 15.32
CA ALA A 89 13.94 -5.92 15.68
C ALA A 89 14.40 -7.24 15.01
N SER A 90 13.46 -7.98 14.41
CA SER A 90 13.73 -9.29 13.81
C SER A 90 13.73 -9.29 12.29
N LEU A 91 13.60 -8.12 11.65
CA LEU A 91 13.35 -7.98 10.20
C LEU A 91 14.61 -8.09 9.33
N GLU A 92 15.77 -7.65 9.81
CA GLU A 92 16.95 -7.46 8.95
C GLU A 92 17.48 -8.80 8.39
N GLY A 93 17.41 -8.94 7.06
CA GLY A 93 17.99 -10.05 6.32
C GLY A 93 17.28 -11.40 6.47
N LYS A 94 16.04 -11.42 6.97
CA LYS A 94 15.26 -12.67 7.16
C LYS A 94 14.17 -12.92 6.12
N LEU A 95 14.03 -12.02 5.15
CA LEU A 95 13.06 -12.18 4.07
C LEU A 95 13.50 -13.33 3.14
N GLU A 96 12.73 -14.41 3.13
CA GLU A 96 12.95 -15.60 2.30
C GLU A 96 12.21 -15.43 0.96
N TYR A 97 12.93 -15.07 -0.11
CA TYR A 97 12.33 -14.86 -1.43
C TYR A 97 11.96 -16.16 -2.15
N PHE A 98 10.83 -16.14 -2.85
CA PHE A 98 10.53 -17.15 -3.85
C PHE A 98 11.37 -16.90 -5.09
N ARG A 99 12.11 -17.92 -5.52
CA ARG A 99 13.06 -17.84 -6.64
C ARG A 99 12.75 -18.87 -7.72
N ASP A 100 13.24 -18.62 -8.92
CA ASP A 100 13.25 -19.61 -9.99
C ASP A 100 14.47 -20.54 -9.88
N ASP A 101 14.57 -21.51 -10.79
CA ASP A 101 15.65 -22.51 -10.81
C ASP A 101 17.04 -21.90 -11.09
N LYS A 102 17.10 -20.65 -11.54
CA LYS A 102 18.34 -19.88 -11.76
C LYS A 102 18.67 -18.97 -10.57
N GLY A 103 17.88 -19.03 -9.49
CA GLY A 103 18.04 -18.19 -8.31
C GLY A 103 17.55 -16.75 -8.50
N TRP A 104 16.87 -16.43 -9.60
CA TRP A 104 16.28 -15.10 -9.82
C TRP A 104 15.02 -14.93 -8.98
N PRO A 105 14.68 -13.71 -8.54
CA PRO A 105 13.40 -13.47 -7.89
C PRO A 105 12.27 -13.83 -8.84
N ARG A 106 11.32 -14.64 -8.35
CA ARG A 106 10.14 -15.02 -9.11
C ARG A 106 9.13 -13.86 -9.06
N PRO A 107 8.61 -13.38 -10.21
CA PRO A 107 7.47 -12.47 -10.21
C PRO A 107 6.27 -13.08 -9.50
N LEU A 108 5.52 -12.26 -8.75
CA LEU A 108 4.32 -12.71 -8.03
C LEU A 108 3.27 -13.23 -9.01
N ILE A 109 3.00 -12.41 -10.04
CA ILE A 109 2.04 -12.70 -11.09
C ILE A 109 2.82 -12.90 -12.38
N ALA A 110 2.68 -14.08 -12.98
CA ALA A 110 3.32 -14.37 -14.25
C ALA A 110 2.62 -13.66 -15.41
N HIS A 111 3.40 -13.19 -16.37
CA HIS A 111 2.90 -12.74 -17.67
C HIS A 111 2.33 -13.90 -18.46
N GLU A 112 1.25 -13.63 -19.17
CA GLU A 112 0.65 -14.60 -20.08
C GLU A 112 1.32 -14.59 -21.47
N PRO A 113 1.16 -15.64 -22.28
CA PRO A 113 1.69 -15.67 -23.64
C PRO A 113 1.28 -14.43 -24.45
N GLY A 114 2.26 -13.73 -25.02
CA GLY A 114 2.06 -12.50 -25.78
C GLY A 114 2.16 -11.21 -24.95
N GLU A 115 2.18 -11.29 -23.63
CA GLU A 115 2.51 -10.15 -22.78
C GLU A 115 4.04 -9.99 -22.67
N LEU A 116 4.53 -8.85 -23.12
CA LEU A 116 5.94 -8.49 -22.96
C LEU A 116 6.12 -7.77 -21.63
N GLU A 117 6.97 -8.29 -20.74
CA GLU A 117 7.24 -7.68 -19.43
C GLU A 117 7.77 -6.24 -19.53
N SER A 118 8.52 -5.92 -20.59
CA SER A 118 9.00 -4.55 -20.83
C SER A 118 7.87 -3.55 -21.14
N VAL A 119 6.67 -4.05 -21.47
CA VAL A 119 5.51 -3.26 -21.92
C VAL A 119 4.35 -3.37 -20.93
N ARG A 120 4.10 -4.57 -20.39
CA ARG A 120 3.04 -4.88 -19.42
C ARG A 120 3.69 -5.11 -18.07
N ARG A 121 3.56 -4.16 -17.13
CA ARG A 121 3.98 -4.38 -15.74
C ARG A 121 2.77 -4.78 -14.90
N LEU A 122 2.98 -5.75 -14.01
CA LEU A 122 1.98 -6.23 -13.06
C LEU A 122 2.49 -5.88 -11.66
N TRP A 123 2.10 -4.71 -11.15
CA TRP A 123 2.57 -4.20 -9.86
C TRP A 123 1.64 -4.64 -8.73
N PRO A 124 2.09 -5.53 -7.83
CA PRO A 124 1.30 -5.92 -6.67
C PRO A 124 0.95 -4.69 -5.83
N GLN A 125 -0.29 -4.64 -5.39
CA GLN A 125 -0.78 -3.69 -4.39
C GLN A 125 -0.96 -4.44 -3.06
N HIS A 126 -1.91 -4.02 -2.24
CA HIS A 126 -2.25 -4.74 -1.03
C HIS A 126 -3.07 -6.00 -1.35
N GLY A 127 -3.28 -6.84 -0.34
CA GLY A 127 -3.97 -8.11 -0.48
C GLY A 127 -4.48 -8.58 0.87
N VAL A 128 -5.06 -9.78 0.89
CA VAL A 128 -5.64 -10.35 2.10
C VAL A 128 -5.64 -11.87 2.00
N ARG A 129 -5.48 -12.52 3.14
CA ARG A 129 -5.69 -13.97 3.26
C ARG A 129 -7.16 -14.22 3.62
N VAL A 130 -7.86 -15.05 2.84
CA VAL A 130 -9.22 -15.49 3.13
C VAL A 130 -9.24 -17.01 3.16
N GLY A 131 -9.41 -17.58 4.35
CA GLY A 131 -9.24 -19.03 4.55
C GLY A 131 -7.82 -19.47 4.19
N ALA A 132 -7.68 -20.51 3.35
CA ALA A 132 -6.39 -20.97 2.87
C ALA A 132 -5.80 -20.08 1.76
N LYS A 133 -6.65 -19.34 1.04
CA LYS A 133 -6.24 -18.59 -0.15
C LYS A 133 -5.62 -17.25 0.21
N VAL A 134 -4.70 -16.82 -0.64
CA VAL A 134 -4.11 -15.46 -0.60
C VAL A 134 -4.52 -14.72 -1.85
N TYR A 135 -5.11 -13.55 -1.66
CA TYR A 135 -5.54 -12.64 -2.70
C TYR A 135 -4.64 -11.42 -2.73
N VAL A 136 -4.22 -10.99 -3.92
CA VAL A 136 -3.37 -9.81 -4.12
C VAL A 136 -3.97 -8.97 -5.23
N TYR A 137 -4.35 -7.72 -4.91
CA TYR A 137 -4.72 -6.76 -5.94
C TYR A 137 -3.46 -6.32 -6.69
N TYR A 138 -3.59 -5.96 -7.96
CA TYR A 138 -2.46 -5.47 -8.74
C TYR A 138 -2.88 -4.38 -9.70
N THR A 139 -1.97 -3.44 -9.93
CA THR A 139 -2.10 -2.47 -11.01
C THR A 139 -1.56 -3.09 -12.29
N LEU A 140 -2.37 -3.09 -13.35
CA LEU A 140 -1.91 -3.37 -14.70
C LEU A 140 -1.38 -2.08 -15.32
N ILE A 141 -0.11 -2.07 -15.72
CA ILE A 141 0.56 -0.91 -16.29
C ILE A 141 0.90 -1.16 -17.76
N GLN A 142 0.75 -0.11 -18.57
CA GLN A 142 1.30 0.02 -19.91
C GLN A 142 2.54 0.92 -19.87
N ALA A 143 3.73 0.36 -20.05
CA ALA A 143 4.93 1.12 -20.32
C ALA A 143 5.00 1.47 -21.82
N TYR A 144 5.43 2.69 -22.13
CA TYR A 144 5.65 3.18 -23.49
C TYR A 144 7.04 3.81 -23.68
N GLY A 145 7.91 3.69 -22.68
CA GLY A 145 9.30 4.11 -22.72
C GLY A 145 10.05 3.74 -21.44
N THR A 146 11.30 4.19 -21.33
CA THR A 146 12.19 3.88 -20.20
C THR A 146 12.30 5.00 -19.17
N GLY A 147 11.64 6.14 -19.40
CA GLY A 147 11.61 7.24 -18.45
C GLY A 147 10.74 6.90 -17.24
N MET A 148 11.06 7.49 -16.09
CA MET A 148 10.37 7.27 -14.81
C MET A 148 8.84 7.52 -14.88
N TRP A 149 8.37 8.32 -15.84
CA TRP A 149 6.95 8.63 -16.01
C TRP A 149 6.39 8.15 -17.35
N HIS A 150 7.11 7.26 -18.06
CA HIS A 150 6.72 6.76 -19.37
C HIS A 150 5.81 5.53 -19.28
N PHE A 151 4.79 5.61 -18.43
CA PHE A 151 3.81 4.55 -18.24
C PHE A 151 2.43 5.11 -17.90
N ALA A 152 1.40 4.29 -18.11
CA ALA A 152 0.03 4.56 -17.72
C ALA A 152 -0.60 3.35 -17.01
N SER A 153 -1.44 3.60 -16.01
CA SER A 153 -2.31 2.57 -15.45
C SER A 153 -3.41 2.22 -16.45
N VAL A 154 -3.64 0.93 -16.67
CA VAL A 154 -4.70 0.38 -17.53
C VAL A 154 -5.88 -0.10 -16.69
N GLY A 155 -5.64 -0.46 -15.43
CA GLY A 155 -6.69 -0.89 -14.51
C GLY A 155 -6.14 -1.63 -13.29
N GLN A 156 -7.05 -2.06 -12.42
CA GLN A 156 -6.76 -2.85 -11.22
C GLN A 156 -7.37 -4.24 -11.35
N GLY A 157 -6.55 -5.27 -11.16
CA GLY A 157 -6.99 -6.66 -11.13
C GLY A 157 -6.83 -7.31 -9.76
N LEU A 158 -7.28 -8.56 -9.66
CA LEU A 158 -7.15 -9.39 -8.48
C LEU A 158 -6.52 -10.72 -8.89
N ALA A 159 -5.47 -11.14 -8.19
CA ALA A 159 -4.84 -12.44 -8.36
C ALA A 159 -5.06 -13.29 -7.10
N VAL A 160 -5.15 -14.61 -7.27
CA VAL A 160 -5.38 -15.56 -6.17
C VAL A 160 -4.41 -16.73 -6.24
N SER A 161 -4.00 -17.22 -5.07
CA SER A 161 -3.32 -18.49 -4.91
C SER A 161 -3.92 -19.31 -3.77
N GLU A 162 -3.80 -20.64 -3.84
CA GLU A 162 -4.22 -21.57 -2.78
C GLU A 162 -3.29 -21.53 -1.56
N GLY A 163 -2.16 -20.83 -1.66
CA GLY A 163 -1.23 -20.60 -0.55
C GLY A 163 -0.22 -19.51 -0.88
N PRO A 164 0.57 -19.04 0.09
CA PRO A 164 1.42 -17.86 -0.09
C PRO A 164 2.57 -18.07 -1.09
N ALA A 165 2.96 -19.32 -1.34
CA ALA A 165 4.04 -19.69 -2.26
C ALA A 165 3.67 -19.60 -3.75
N GLY A 166 2.40 -19.33 -4.06
CA GLY A 166 1.95 -19.31 -5.44
C GLY A 166 1.75 -20.70 -6.05
N PRO A 167 1.52 -20.77 -7.38
CA PRO A 167 1.44 -19.64 -8.31
C PRO A 167 0.19 -18.78 -8.04
N TYR A 168 0.26 -17.50 -8.41
CA TYR A 168 -0.88 -16.58 -8.38
C TYR A 168 -1.52 -16.50 -9.77
N ARG A 169 -2.81 -16.80 -9.84
CA ARG A 169 -3.60 -16.72 -11.08
C ARG A 169 -4.44 -15.45 -11.07
N ARG A 170 -4.38 -14.69 -12.17
CA ARG A 170 -5.26 -13.53 -12.40
C ARG A 170 -6.72 -13.97 -12.48
N LEU A 171 -7.59 -13.31 -11.74
CA LEU A 171 -9.04 -13.44 -11.91
C LEU A 171 -9.48 -12.64 -13.13
N ARG A 172 -10.51 -13.16 -13.81
CA ARG A 172 -10.97 -12.63 -15.08
C ARG A 172 -12.44 -12.27 -15.03
N ARG A 173 -12.81 -11.25 -15.80
CA ARG A 173 -14.19 -10.89 -16.11
C ARG A 173 -14.36 -10.91 -17.62
N GLY A 174 -14.91 -12.01 -18.13
CA GLY A 174 -14.85 -12.30 -19.56
C GLY A 174 -13.39 -12.32 -20.03
N GLU A 175 -13.07 -11.49 -21.02
CA GLU A 175 -11.71 -11.36 -21.55
C GLU A 175 -10.80 -10.44 -20.71
N SER A 176 -11.36 -9.61 -19.83
CA SER A 176 -10.59 -8.66 -19.01
C SER A 176 -9.88 -9.36 -17.84
N THR A 177 -8.64 -8.99 -17.60
CA THR A 177 -7.86 -9.35 -16.40
C THR A 177 -7.91 -8.27 -15.32
N VAL A 178 -8.65 -7.18 -15.53
CA VAL A 178 -8.86 -6.12 -14.53
C VAL A 178 -10.32 -6.08 -14.10
N PHE A 179 -10.53 -5.84 -12.81
CA PHE A 179 -11.82 -5.61 -12.17
C PHE A 179 -12.29 -4.17 -12.43
N TRP A 180 -11.38 -3.21 -12.25
CA TRP A 180 -11.62 -1.80 -12.50
C TRP A 180 -10.74 -1.29 -13.62
N SER A 181 -11.28 -0.50 -14.54
CA SER A 181 -10.51 0.12 -15.62
C SER A 181 -9.76 1.36 -15.14
N ASP A 182 -9.01 1.99 -16.04
CA ASP A 182 -8.26 3.23 -15.84
C ASP A 182 -9.12 4.48 -15.53
N VAL A 183 -10.42 4.43 -15.84
CA VAL A 183 -11.37 5.52 -15.53
C VAL A 183 -12.10 5.35 -14.21
N GLU A 184 -11.98 4.19 -13.57
CA GLU A 184 -12.56 3.88 -12.26
C GLU A 184 -11.49 4.04 -11.17
N PRO A 185 -11.88 4.28 -9.90
CA PRO A 185 -10.89 4.33 -8.83
C PRO A 185 -10.11 3.03 -8.72
N ALA A 186 -8.80 3.15 -8.53
CA ALA A 186 -7.88 2.05 -8.42
C ALA A 186 -7.98 1.36 -7.04
N TYR A 187 -9.07 0.62 -6.81
CA TYR A 187 -9.30 -0.10 -5.55
C TYR A 187 -8.30 -1.24 -5.34
N GLY A 188 -7.89 -1.42 -4.08
CA GLY A 188 -6.90 -2.43 -3.67
C GLY A 188 -5.55 -1.85 -3.25
N GLY A 189 -5.39 -0.53 -3.30
CA GLY A 189 -4.21 0.17 -2.75
C GLY A 189 -4.04 -0.06 -1.24
N ALA A 190 -5.14 -0.25 -0.52
CA ALA A 190 -5.13 -0.90 0.80
C ALA A 190 -6.37 -1.77 0.96
N VAL A 191 -6.22 -2.91 1.65
CA VAL A 191 -7.30 -3.81 2.05
C VAL A 191 -7.34 -3.87 3.57
N LEU A 192 -8.51 -3.60 4.15
CA LEU A 192 -8.77 -3.67 5.59
C LEU A 192 -9.89 -4.68 5.84
N GLU A 193 -9.63 -5.70 6.66
CA GLU A 193 -10.67 -6.58 7.17
C GLU A 193 -11.27 -5.99 8.45
N ASP A 194 -12.58 -5.70 8.45
CA ASP A 194 -13.31 -5.23 9.62
C ASP A 194 -14.79 -5.60 9.54
N GLY A 195 -15.39 -6.00 10.66
CA GLY A 195 -16.84 -6.23 10.76
C GLY A 195 -17.41 -7.22 9.73
N GLY A 196 -16.62 -8.23 9.33
CA GLY A 196 -16.98 -9.22 8.31
C GLY A 196 -17.00 -8.68 6.88
N TRP A 197 -16.40 -7.51 6.64
CA TRP A 197 -16.20 -6.92 5.33
C TRP A 197 -14.70 -6.80 5.04
N LEU A 198 -14.36 -6.87 3.76
CA LEU A 198 -13.11 -6.35 3.23
C LEU A 198 -13.37 -4.96 2.68
N TYR A 199 -12.68 -3.95 3.19
CA TYR A 199 -12.71 -2.57 2.72
C TYR A 199 -11.50 -2.32 1.82
N LEU A 200 -11.75 -1.82 0.61
CA LEU A 200 -10.72 -1.56 -0.39
C LEU A 200 -10.62 -0.07 -0.65
N TYR A 201 -9.47 0.51 -0.34
CA TYR A 201 -9.17 1.90 -0.62
C TYR A 201 -8.64 2.01 -2.05
N GLY A 202 -9.10 3.02 -2.79
CA GLY A 202 -8.66 3.24 -4.15
C GLY A 202 -8.55 4.70 -4.54
N ARG A 203 -7.51 5.02 -5.32
CA ARG A 203 -7.29 6.36 -5.85
C ARG A 203 -8.10 6.56 -7.13
N GLY A 204 -8.92 7.60 -7.19
CA GLY A 204 -9.71 7.94 -8.37
C GLY A 204 -9.40 9.33 -8.91
N PHE A 205 -9.45 9.48 -10.23
CA PHE A 205 -9.32 10.77 -10.91
C PHE A 205 -10.59 11.62 -10.69
N THR A 206 -10.41 12.87 -10.28
CA THR A 206 -11.52 13.82 -10.07
C THR A 206 -11.41 15.09 -10.91
N GLY A 207 -10.28 15.26 -11.61
CA GLY A 207 -10.06 16.37 -12.54
C GLY A 207 -8.57 16.48 -12.92
N PRO A 208 -8.21 17.36 -13.87
CA PRO A 208 -6.81 17.53 -14.29
C PRO A 208 -5.87 17.78 -13.10
N GLY A 209 -4.94 16.85 -12.85
CA GLY A 209 -4.02 16.89 -11.71
C GLY A 209 -4.65 16.63 -10.34
N ALA A 210 -5.96 16.37 -10.28
CA ALA A 210 -6.72 16.17 -9.04
C ALA A 210 -7.17 14.73 -8.90
N TYR A 211 -6.95 14.19 -7.70
CA TYR A 211 -7.29 12.82 -7.35
C TYR A 211 -7.89 12.79 -5.96
N ALA A 212 -8.77 11.82 -5.72
CA ALA A 212 -9.41 11.62 -4.43
C ALA A 212 -9.30 10.16 -3.99
N GLN A 213 -9.49 9.93 -2.71
CA GLN A 213 -9.57 8.59 -2.15
C GLN A 213 -11.01 8.11 -2.15
N PHE A 214 -11.23 6.88 -2.60
CA PHE A 214 -12.52 6.19 -2.65
C PHE A 214 -12.45 4.89 -1.85
N LEU A 215 -13.62 4.33 -1.57
CA LEU A 215 -13.77 3.10 -0.80
C LEU A 215 -14.78 2.16 -1.43
N ALA A 216 -14.39 0.91 -1.60
CA ALA A 216 -15.30 -0.20 -1.89
C ALA A 216 -15.31 -1.17 -0.71
N ARG A 217 -16.31 -2.05 -0.66
CA ARG A 217 -16.31 -3.21 0.22
C ARG A 217 -16.90 -4.45 -0.44
N VAL A 218 -16.46 -5.61 0.01
CA VAL A 218 -16.98 -6.93 -0.41
C VAL A 218 -16.94 -7.88 0.77
N ARG A 219 -17.78 -8.92 0.76
CA ARG A 219 -17.66 -10.01 1.74
C ARG A 219 -16.47 -10.90 1.37
N PRO A 220 -15.72 -11.46 2.35
CA PRO A 220 -14.58 -12.33 2.06
C PRO A 220 -14.93 -13.52 1.15
N ASP A 221 -16.09 -14.14 1.33
CA ASP A 221 -16.57 -15.27 0.53
C ASP A 221 -17.01 -14.89 -0.90
N ALA A 222 -17.20 -13.60 -1.16
CA ALA A 222 -17.58 -13.05 -2.46
C ALA A 222 -16.46 -12.23 -3.13
N ILE A 223 -15.22 -12.28 -2.60
CA ILE A 223 -14.09 -11.45 -3.09
C ILE A 223 -13.79 -11.67 -4.58
N GLU A 224 -14.07 -12.86 -5.12
CA GLU A 224 -13.86 -13.20 -6.53
C GLU A 224 -14.97 -12.67 -7.47
N ASP A 225 -16.11 -12.24 -6.93
CA ASP A 225 -17.25 -11.73 -7.70
C ASP A 225 -17.31 -10.19 -7.66
N LEU A 226 -16.87 -9.54 -8.74
CA LEU A 226 -16.95 -8.07 -8.87
C LEU A 226 -18.38 -7.53 -8.71
N GLY A 227 -19.41 -8.30 -9.07
CA GLY A 227 -20.82 -7.92 -8.92
C GLY A 227 -21.28 -7.81 -7.46
N ALA A 228 -20.55 -8.43 -6.53
CA ALA A 228 -20.82 -8.36 -5.10
C ALA A 228 -20.23 -7.11 -4.43
N TYR A 229 -19.31 -6.39 -5.10
CA TYR A 229 -18.67 -5.22 -4.53
C TYR A 229 -19.67 -4.07 -4.38
N ARG A 230 -19.52 -3.31 -3.30
CA ARG A 230 -20.33 -2.13 -3.02
C ARG A 230 -19.43 -0.93 -2.77
N TYR A 231 -19.78 0.21 -3.34
CA TYR A 231 -18.98 1.42 -3.33
C TYR A 231 -19.58 2.44 -2.37
N PHE A 232 -18.73 3.06 -1.56
CA PHE A 232 -19.17 4.04 -0.57
C PHE A 232 -19.80 5.25 -1.25
N ALA A 233 -21.00 5.65 -0.83
CA ALA A 233 -21.76 6.74 -1.42
C ALA A 233 -22.10 7.86 -0.41
N GLY A 234 -21.34 7.94 0.69
CA GLY A 234 -21.52 8.96 1.73
C GLY A 234 -22.40 8.51 2.90
N GLY A 235 -22.11 9.04 4.09
CA GLY A 235 -22.83 8.67 5.31
C GLY A 235 -22.70 7.18 5.63
N GLU A 236 -23.80 6.45 5.50
CA GLU A 236 -23.88 4.99 5.66
C GLU A 236 -24.27 4.28 4.35
N ALA A 237 -24.34 5.03 3.24
CA ALA A 237 -24.84 4.53 1.97
C ALA A 237 -23.75 3.79 1.16
N TRP A 238 -24.17 2.72 0.51
CA TRP A 238 -23.33 1.90 -0.37
C TRP A 238 -24.08 1.57 -1.65
N LYS A 239 -23.41 1.68 -2.80
CA LYS A 239 -23.98 1.54 -4.15
C LYS A 239 -23.34 0.39 -4.92
N ALA A 240 -24.02 -0.07 -5.96
CA ALA A 240 -23.53 -1.19 -6.78
C ALA A 240 -22.57 -0.73 -7.89
N LEU A 241 -22.64 0.53 -8.31
CA LEU A 241 -21.82 1.05 -9.39
C LEU A 241 -20.67 1.91 -8.85
N PRO A 242 -19.44 1.75 -9.35
CA PRO A 242 -18.30 2.56 -8.95
C PRO A 242 -18.45 4.04 -9.34
N SER A 243 -19.23 4.35 -10.38
CA SER A 243 -19.53 5.71 -10.80
C SER A 243 -20.43 6.48 -9.82
N GLU A 244 -21.10 5.79 -8.89
CA GLU A 244 -21.89 6.41 -7.82
C GLU A 244 -21.06 6.62 -6.53
N ALA A 245 -19.76 6.33 -6.56
CA ALA A 245 -18.92 6.42 -5.37
C ALA A 245 -18.68 7.89 -4.96
N ALA A 246 -18.82 8.16 -3.66
CA ALA A 246 -18.42 9.41 -3.05
C ALA A 246 -16.96 9.33 -2.59
N LEU A 247 -16.25 10.45 -2.70
CA LEU A 247 -14.90 10.56 -2.17
C LEU A 247 -14.88 10.53 -0.63
N LEU A 248 -13.87 9.88 -0.06
CA LEU A 248 -13.52 9.97 1.35
C LEU A 248 -12.85 11.31 1.67
N PHE A 249 -11.90 11.72 0.83
CA PHE A 249 -11.16 12.98 0.92
C PHE A 249 -10.39 13.25 -0.41
N GLN A 250 -9.96 14.49 -0.62
CA GLN A 250 -9.11 14.90 -1.75
C GLN A 250 -7.64 14.53 -1.53
N ASP A 251 -6.84 14.56 -2.60
CA ASP A 251 -5.41 14.20 -2.61
C ASP A 251 -5.17 12.71 -2.33
N GLY A 252 -6.01 11.87 -2.95
CA GLY A 252 -5.91 10.41 -2.84
C GLY A 252 -4.65 9.85 -3.51
N VAL A 253 -4.12 8.76 -2.93
CA VAL A 253 -2.90 8.09 -3.39
C VAL A 253 -3.14 6.59 -3.57
N THR A 254 -2.35 5.95 -4.41
CA THR A 254 -2.47 4.51 -4.67
C THR A 254 -1.77 3.70 -3.59
N GLU A 255 -0.57 4.13 -3.17
CA GLU A 255 0.20 3.44 -2.14
C GLU A 255 -0.10 4.01 -0.76
N LEU A 256 -0.84 3.22 0.01
CA LEU A 256 -1.22 3.54 1.38
C LEU A 256 -1.42 2.25 2.18
N SER A 257 -1.59 2.42 3.47
CA SER A 257 -1.98 1.37 4.40
C SER A 257 -3.14 1.89 5.25
N VAL A 258 -4.01 0.98 5.69
CA VAL A 258 -5.05 1.29 6.66
C VAL A 258 -5.16 0.14 7.64
N SER A 259 -5.14 0.44 8.95
CA SER A 259 -5.27 -0.54 10.02
C SER A 259 -6.11 0.00 11.16
N TRP A 260 -6.64 -0.88 12.02
CA TRP A 260 -7.15 -0.46 13.32
C TRP A 260 -5.98 -0.30 14.30
N ASN A 261 -5.88 0.85 14.95
CA ASN A 261 -4.87 1.10 15.97
C ASN A 261 -5.50 1.07 17.37
N ASP A 262 -5.12 0.06 18.16
CA ASP A 262 -5.69 -0.18 19.49
C ASP A 262 -5.33 0.88 20.53
N HIS A 263 -4.19 1.54 20.39
CA HIS A 263 -3.75 2.60 21.29
C HIS A 263 -4.56 3.87 21.05
N LEU A 264 -4.80 4.22 19.79
CA LEU A 264 -5.56 5.41 19.39
C LEU A 264 -7.08 5.19 19.46
N LYS A 265 -7.54 3.94 19.46
CA LYS A 265 -8.96 3.55 19.28
C LYS A 265 -9.56 4.18 18.02
N LYS A 266 -8.78 4.16 16.95
CA LYS A 266 -9.13 4.71 15.64
C LYS A 266 -8.48 3.88 14.54
N TYR A 267 -9.05 3.96 13.35
CA TYR A 267 -8.37 3.57 12.13
C TYR A 267 -7.23 4.55 11.86
N LEU A 268 -6.06 4.02 11.52
CA LEU A 268 -4.87 4.75 11.13
C LEU A 268 -4.60 4.51 9.64
N MET A 269 -4.30 5.57 8.91
CA MET A 269 -3.84 5.50 7.54
C MET A 269 -2.45 6.12 7.45
N ILE A 270 -1.47 5.39 6.90
CA ILE A 270 -0.13 5.89 6.59
C ILE A 270 0.07 5.86 5.07
N TYR A 271 0.59 6.97 4.52
CA TYR A 271 0.82 7.14 3.09
C TYR A 271 1.89 8.22 2.82
N SER A 272 2.36 8.32 1.57
CA SER A 272 3.28 9.40 1.14
C SER A 272 2.60 10.43 0.23
N ALA A 273 2.95 11.70 0.40
CA ALA A 273 2.65 12.77 -0.55
C ALA A 273 3.87 13.69 -0.70
N LEU A 274 4.38 13.85 -1.93
CA LEU A 274 5.45 14.82 -2.25
C LEU A 274 6.68 14.77 -1.32
N GLN A 275 7.24 13.59 -1.06
CA GLN A 275 8.40 13.37 -0.15
C GLN A 275 8.09 13.46 1.36
N THR A 276 6.82 13.60 1.71
CA THR A 276 6.37 13.61 3.10
C THR A 276 5.59 12.33 3.39
N VAL A 277 5.87 11.70 4.53
CA VAL A 277 5.01 10.66 5.10
C VAL A 277 3.93 11.33 5.93
N LEU A 278 2.68 11.01 5.63
CA LEU A 278 1.50 11.57 6.26
C LEU A 278 0.72 10.48 6.99
N MET A 279 0.00 10.89 8.03
CA MET A 279 -1.00 10.05 8.68
C MET A 279 -2.37 10.71 8.74
N ARG A 280 -3.42 9.88 8.73
CA ARG A 280 -4.80 10.28 9.04
C ARG A 280 -5.41 9.29 10.01
N THR A 281 -6.39 9.76 10.79
CA THR A 281 -7.18 8.87 11.66
C THR A 281 -8.67 8.99 11.39
N ALA A 282 -9.43 7.92 11.65
CA ALA A 282 -10.88 7.89 11.52
C ALA A 282 -11.55 7.00 12.58
N PRO A 283 -12.80 7.31 12.98
CA PRO A 283 -13.56 6.44 13.89
C PRO A 283 -14.17 5.21 13.20
N LYS A 284 -14.29 5.23 11.86
CA LYS A 284 -14.83 4.14 11.03
C LYS A 284 -13.96 3.95 9.79
N PRO A 285 -14.00 2.79 9.10
CA PRO A 285 -13.25 2.57 7.86
C PRO A 285 -13.52 3.63 6.78
N TRP A 286 -14.76 4.14 6.70
CA TRP A 286 -15.18 5.17 5.75
C TRP A 286 -15.10 6.60 6.29
N GLY A 287 -14.48 6.81 7.45
CA GLY A 287 -14.30 8.14 8.02
C GLY A 287 -15.39 8.58 9.01
N PRO A 288 -15.55 9.91 9.24
CA PRO A 288 -14.78 10.97 8.60
C PRO A 288 -13.29 10.87 8.93
N TRP A 289 -12.45 10.99 7.91
CA TRP A 289 -11.00 11.00 8.08
C TRP A 289 -10.53 12.38 8.54
N SER A 290 -9.55 12.42 9.45
CA SER A 290 -8.93 13.67 9.90
C SER A 290 -8.22 14.39 8.75
N ALA A 291 -7.90 15.66 8.96
CA ALA A 291 -6.83 16.32 8.21
C ALA A 291 -5.53 15.50 8.33
N PRO A 292 -4.63 15.55 7.32
CA PRO A 292 -3.36 14.85 7.39
C PRO A 292 -2.43 15.51 8.40
N SER A 293 -1.70 14.70 9.17
CA SER A 293 -0.59 15.14 10.02
C SER A 293 0.72 14.61 9.44
N THR A 294 1.75 15.46 9.40
CA THR A 294 3.10 15.09 8.94
C THR A 294 3.76 14.16 9.95
N VAL A 295 4.11 12.95 9.51
CA VAL A 295 4.86 11.96 10.30
C VAL A 295 6.36 12.15 10.14
N LEU A 296 6.82 12.29 8.89
CA LEU A 296 8.23 12.38 8.55
C LEU A 296 8.38 13.17 7.26
N GLU A 297 9.24 14.18 7.28
CA GLU A 297 9.79 14.78 6.06
C GLU A 297 11.04 14.00 5.66
N CYS A 298 11.14 13.55 4.42
CA CYS A 298 12.32 12.84 3.97
C CYS A 298 13.50 13.78 3.76
N GLU A 299 14.57 13.56 4.51
CA GLU A 299 15.82 14.31 4.43
C GLU A 299 16.90 13.54 3.64
N ASP A 300 17.99 14.23 3.31
CA ASP A 300 19.16 13.68 2.61
C ASP A 300 18.81 12.94 1.31
N LEU A 301 18.00 13.58 0.47
CA LEU A 301 17.67 13.10 -0.87
C LEU A 301 18.69 13.64 -1.87
N ALA A 302 19.22 12.76 -2.71
CA ALA A 302 20.02 13.18 -3.84
C ALA A 302 19.19 14.04 -4.80
N LYS A 303 19.86 14.84 -5.66
CA LYS A 303 19.19 15.61 -6.69
C LYS A 303 18.25 14.71 -7.53
N ASP A 304 16.99 15.11 -7.72
CA ASP A 304 15.96 14.38 -8.46
C ASP A 304 15.56 13.01 -7.82
N GLU A 305 15.94 12.76 -6.57
CA GLU A 305 15.43 11.65 -5.76
C GLU A 305 14.20 12.09 -4.95
N PHE A 306 13.30 11.15 -4.68
CA PHE A 306 12.16 11.36 -3.79
C PHE A 306 11.91 10.10 -2.98
N CYS A 307 11.30 10.27 -1.80
CA CYS A 307 10.76 9.16 -1.05
C CYS A 307 9.25 9.03 -1.29
N TYR A 308 8.77 7.80 -1.25
CA TYR A 308 7.37 7.45 -1.50
C TYR A 308 7.06 6.08 -0.90
N ALA A 309 5.91 5.52 -1.29
CA ALA A 309 5.50 4.17 -0.92
C ALA A 309 5.36 3.96 0.60
N ALA A 310 5.11 5.01 1.39
CA ALA A 310 5.03 4.84 2.84
C ALA A 310 3.79 4.05 3.26
N LYS A 311 3.99 2.95 3.99
CA LYS A 311 2.93 2.02 4.38
C LYS A 311 3.23 1.40 5.74
N GLU A 312 2.25 1.40 6.63
CA GLU A 312 2.25 0.65 7.88
C GLU A 312 2.19 -0.85 7.62
N HIS A 313 2.85 -1.61 8.50
CA HIS A 313 2.81 -3.07 8.60
C HIS A 313 2.23 -3.44 9.97
N PRO A 314 0.89 -3.50 10.11
CA PRO A 314 0.24 -3.59 11.41
C PRO A 314 0.54 -4.88 12.16
N GLU A 315 0.91 -5.96 11.47
CA GLU A 315 1.38 -7.22 12.07
C GLU A 315 2.72 -7.09 12.82
N LEU A 316 3.44 -5.99 12.61
CA LEU A 316 4.69 -5.66 13.29
C LEU A 316 4.50 -4.61 14.39
N ALA A 317 3.28 -4.11 14.59
CA ALA A 317 2.99 -3.12 15.62
C ALA A 317 3.17 -3.70 17.03
N GLU A 318 3.78 -2.91 17.91
CA GLU A 318 3.99 -3.29 19.31
C GLU A 318 3.16 -2.38 20.25
N GLU A 319 3.04 -2.79 21.51
CA GLU A 319 2.35 -2.01 22.54
C GLU A 319 0.90 -1.61 22.13
N GLY A 320 0.21 -2.50 21.40
CA GLY A 320 -1.16 -2.26 20.92
C GLY A 320 -1.26 -1.13 19.88
N GLY A 321 -0.24 -0.95 19.03
CA GLY A 321 -0.22 0.14 18.05
C GLY A 321 0.31 1.46 18.60
N ARG A 322 0.81 1.48 19.84
CA ARG A 322 1.58 2.63 20.32
C ARG A 322 2.93 2.74 19.60
N ARG A 323 3.49 1.61 19.18
CA ARG A 323 4.63 1.53 18.26
C ARG A 323 4.15 0.98 16.93
N VAL A 324 4.16 1.83 15.92
CA VAL A 324 3.78 1.52 14.55
C VAL A 324 5.06 1.36 13.73
N VAL A 325 5.10 0.32 12.91
CA VAL A 325 6.19 0.08 11.97
C VAL A 325 5.68 0.37 10.58
N PHE A 326 6.41 1.19 9.83
CA PHE A 326 6.09 1.47 8.43
C PHE A 326 7.35 1.39 7.57
N THR A 327 7.18 1.11 6.28
CA THR A 327 8.25 1.25 5.30
C THR A 327 8.12 2.54 4.52
N LEU A 328 9.20 3.00 3.90
CA LEU A 328 9.22 3.94 2.77
C LEU A 328 10.31 3.55 1.79
N VAL A 329 10.24 4.02 0.55
CA VAL A 329 11.22 3.73 -0.50
C VAL A 329 11.81 5.03 -1.04
N LYS A 330 13.12 5.07 -1.29
CA LYS A 330 13.77 6.15 -2.04
C LYS A 330 13.94 5.76 -3.52
N SER A 331 13.56 6.65 -4.43
CA SER A 331 13.41 6.38 -5.86
C SER A 331 14.70 6.09 -6.63
N LYS A 332 15.88 6.24 -6.03
CA LYS A 332 17.15 5.85 -6.66
C LYS A 332 17.74 4.57 -6.11
N SER A 333 17.58 4.31 -4.82
CA SER A 333 18.15 3.11 -4.19
C SER A 333 17.26 1.89 -4.35
N TYR A 334 15.93 2.09 -4.41
CA TYR A 334 14.94 1.02 -4.35
C TYR A 334 15.20 0.10 -3.13
N VAL A 335 15.62 0.65 -1.99
CA VAL A 335 15.74 -0.16 -0.76
C VAL A 335 14.67 0.30 0.21
N PRO A 336 13.62 -0.50 0.45
CA PRO A 336 12.62 -0.16 1.45
C PRO A 336 13.26 -0.05 2.84
N GLU A 337 13.02 1.07 3.50
CA GLU A 337 13.55 1.39 4.81
C GLU A 337 12.46 1.26 5.85
N PHE A 338 12.75 0.56 6.95
CA PHE A 338 11.86 0.47 8.09
C PHE A 338 12.01 1.68 9.00
N HIS A 339 10.86 2.21 9.42
CA HIS A 339 10.74 3.26 10.40
C HIS A 339 9.78 2.83 11.50
N GLU A 340 10.06 3.28 12.72
CA GLU A 340 9.18 3.13 13.88
C GLU A 340 8.64 4.50 14.24
N LEU A 341 7.31 4.63 14.22
CA LEU A 341 6.58 5.72 14.86
C LEU A 341 6.16 5.26 16.25
N ARG A 342 6.44 6.07 17.26
CA ARG A 342 6.00 5.82 18.64
C ARG A 342 5.13 6.97 19.14
N PHE A 343 3.86 6.68 19.45
CA PHE A 343 2.98 7.64 20.12
C PHE A 343 3.39 7.83 21.58
N ASP A 344 3.34 9.06 22.05
CA ASP A 344 3.56 9.37 23.46
C ASP A 344 2.43 8.77 24.32
N LYS A 345 2.72 8.48 25.59
CA LYS A 345 1.63 8.11 26.51
C LYS A 345 0.77 9.36 26.66
N GLY A 346 -0.47 9.33 26.18
CA GLY A 346 -1.44 10.35 26.52
C GLY A 346 -1.43 10.54 28.05
N GLU A 347 -1.30 11.78 28.51
CA GLU A 347 -1.54 12.08 29.92
C GLU A 347 -2.91 11.52 30.26
N ARG A 348 -2.98 10.59 31.22
CA ARG A 348 -4.26 10.17 31.78
C ARG A 348 -4.86 11.42 32.40
N LYS A 349 -5.85 12.01 31.74
CA LYS A 349 -6.73 12.99 32.39
C LYS A 349 -7.65 12.27 33.34
#